data_AF-A0A5A7U2R3-F1
#
_entry.id   AF-A0A5A7U2R3-F1
#
_cell.length_a   1.000
_cell.length_b   1.000
_cell.length_c   1.000
_cell.angle_alpha   90.00
_cell.angle_beta   90.00
_cell.angle_gamma   90.00
#
_symmetry.space_group_name_H-M   'P 1'
#
loop_
_entity.id
_entity.type
_entity.pdbx_description
1 polymer ?
#
loop_
_entity_poly.entity_id
_entity_poly.type
_entity_poly.pdbx_seq_one_letter_code
_entity_poly.pdbx_strand_id
1 'polypeptide(L)'
;MIYGKNVTMGNIVVDGTTRITETDENYICMTIDYWPFNECSTIPCLWDGNASALNLNLSLPTLTKAVQAFKTLRIRVGGSLQDKLIYDVGSFKGNCPQFVRNSTAMFHISEGCLSMERWDDLNQFFNKTGAIVTFGLNALLGRQHTSGLRWEGEWNYTNAEAFIQYTIEKNYRINSWEFGNEMVGHNSIGVNITSAQYAKDLIKLREIIDRLYNNSQQKPLIAAPSAFFDASWYKDFVYGTGPGIVDILTHHIYNMGAGYDPKVIDNFLDPNYLSKESRDFQQLKNIVENNAPWYIDQLAMAALYNTKVYCRQTLVGGFYGILLPYILAPSPDYYGALLFHRLMGSGVLKVDNNVSFYLRTYAHCTKERSGVTMLFINLSNQTEFTIDIKNNTMNMGLPNKPSQREEYHLTPNNGLVRSSMVLLNGNLLKTTEDGDLPDLTPIYRDSNSSITVATWSIVFVVIPDFEAPACK
;
A
#
# COMPACT_ATOMS: atom_id res chain seq x y z
N MET A 1 -38.48 12.25 -8.17
CA MET A 1 -38.86 10.89 -8.61
C MET A 1 -38.06 9.91 -7.78
N ILE A 2 -38.74 9.07 -7.00
CA ILE A 2 -38.12 8.00 -6.21
C ILE A 2 -37.90 6.85 -7.21
N TYR A 3 -36.70 6.72 -7.77
CA TYR A 3 -36.35 5.54 -8.55
C TYR A 3 -36.33 4.34 -7.59
N GLY A 4 -37.14 3.31 -7.87
CA GLY A 4 -37.11 2.07 -7.10
C GLY A 4 -35.70 1.47 -7.17
N LYS A 5 -35.12 1.15 -6.01
CA LYS A 5 -33.86 0.39 -5.96
C LYS A 5 -34.12 -1.00 -6.51
N ASN A 6 -33.38 -1.41 -7.52
CA ASN A 6 -33.44 -2.79 -8.01
C ASN A 6 -32.75 -3.70 -7.00
N VAL A 7 -33.32 -4.87 -6.73
CA VAL A 7 -32.70 -5.88 -5.86
C VAL A 7 -32.35 -7.09 -6.71
N THR A 8 -31.09 -7.51 -6.69
CA THR A 8 -30.62 -8.75 -7.35
C THR A 8 -30.23 -9.76 -6.29
N MET A 9 -30.83 -10.95 -6.35
CA MET A 9 -30.50 -12.08 -5.48
C MET A 9 -29.50 -13.00 -6.17
N GLY A 10 -28.56 -13.56 -5.42
CA GLY A 10 -27.56 -14.46 -5.99
C GLY A 10 -26.88 -15.34 -4.95
N ASN A 11 -26.27 -16.42 -5.44
CA ASN A 11 -25.44 -17.30 -4.63
C ASN A 11 -23.97 -17.04 -4.95
N ILE A 12 -23.13 -16.97 -3.93
CA ILE A 12 -21.68 -16.91 -4.07
C ILE A 12 -21.07 -18.14 -3.43
N VAL A 13 -20.17 -18.80 -4.15
CA VAL A 13 -19.49 -20.02 -3.67
C VAL A 13 -18.09 -19.66 -3.20
N VAL A 14 -17.76 -20.07 -1.98
CA VAL A 14 -16.39 -19.99 -1.44
C VAL A 14 -15.80 -21.39 -1.40
N ASP A 15 -14.59 -21.53 -1.93
CA ASP A 15 -13.82 -22.76 -1.83
C ASP A 15 -12.91 -22.71 -0.59
N GLY A 16 -13.33 -23.38 0.48
CA GLY A 16 -12.57 -23.48 1.72
C GLY A 16 -11.50 -24.59 1.73
N THR A 17 -11.31 -25.33 0.63
CA THR A 17 -10.45 -26.53 0.62
C THR A 17 -8.96 -26.20 0.58
N THR A 18 -8.57 -25.15 -0.15
CA THR A 18 -7.16 -24.77 -0.36
C THR A 18 -6.98 -23.25 -0.36
N ARG A 19 -5.79 -22.80 0.05
CA ARG A 19 -5.36 -21.39 -0.14
C ARG A 19 -4.82 -21.25 -1.56
N ILE A 20 -5.34 -20.31 -2.34
CA ILE A 20 -4.84 -20.07 -3.73
C ILE A 20 -3.56 -19.24 -3.74
N THR A 21 -3.39 -18.37 -2.75
CA THR A 21 -2.20 -17.55 -2.49
C THR A 21 -2.11 -17.24 -1.00
N GLU A 22 -1.00 -16.63 -0.59
CA GLU A 22 -0.78 -16.19 0.79
C GLU A 22 -0.06 -14.84 0.80
N THR A 23 -0.56 -13.89 1.57
CA THR A 23 0.09 -12.57 1.76
C THR A 23 1.04 -12.60 2.96
N ASP A 24 1.88 -11.57 3.11
CA ASP A 24 2.60 -11.32 4.36
C ASP A 24 1.60 -11.05 5.50
N GLU A 25 1.96 -11.39 6.73
CA GLU A 25 1.13 -11.09 7.92
C GLU A 25 0.90 -9.58 8.11
N ASN A 26 1.89 -8.77 7.69
CA ASN A 26 1.86 -7.31 7.66
C ASN A 26 1.64 -6.82 6.22
N TYR A 27 0.61 -7.36 5.57
CA TYR A 27 0.31 -7.12 4.15
C TYR A 27 0.15 -5.64 3.79
N ILE A 28 -0.47 -4.85 4.69
CA ILE A 28 -0.76 -3.44 4.46
C ILE A 28 0.49 -2.59 4.71
N CYS A 29 0.84 -1.79 3.71
CA CYS A 29 1.91 -0.82 3.76
C CYS A 29 1.40 0.55 3.32
N MET A 30 2.02 1.61 3.84
CA MET A 30 1.82 3.00 3.41
C MET A 30 3.16 3.63 3.07
N THR A 31 3.17 4.61 2.17
CA THR A 31 4.39 5.37 1.87
C THR A 31 4.42 6.70 2.62
N ILE A 32 5.62 7.26 2.78
CA ILE A 32 5.83 8.68 3.13
C ILE A 32 6.84 9.22 2.12
N ASP A 33 6.49 10.35 1.51
CA ASP A 33 7.24 10.90 0.38
C ASP A 33 8.18 12.05 0.80
N TYR A 34 9.02 12.50 -0.13
CA TYR A 34 9.89 13.66 0.03
C TYR A 34 9.41 14.81 -0.84
N TRP A 35 9.12 15.96 -0.21
CA TRP A 35 8.71 17.18 -0.91
C TRP A 35 9.39 18.45 -0.34
N PRO A 36 9.62 19.47 -1.18
CA PRO A 36 10.07 20.79 -0.73
C PRO A 36 9.08 21.44 0.24
N PHE A 37 9.59 22.25 1.18
CA PHE A 37 8.75 22.88 2.21
C PHE A 37 7.61 23.73 1.61
N ASN A 38 7.88 24.41 0.51
CA ASN A 38 6.96 25.33 -0.18
C ASN A 38 6.33 24.73 -1.45
N GLU A 39 6.30 23.41 -1.59
CA GLU A 39 5.76 22.79 -2.81
C GLU A 39 4.24 22.94 -2.89
N CYS A 40 3.81 23.80 -3.80
CA CYS A 40 2.41 24.04 -4.14
C CYS A 40 2.24 24.27 -5.64
N SER A 41 2.80 23.39 -6.48
CA SER A 41 2.57 23.42 -7.93
C SER A 41 1.12 23.14 -8.31
N THR A 42 0.35 22.52 -7.41
CA THR A 42 -1.05 22.14 -7.62
C THR A 42 -1.93 22.85 -6.61
N ILE A 43 -3.12 23.30 -7.02
CA ILE A 43 -4.13 23.85 -6.11
C ILE A 43 -5.25 22.81 -5.94
N PRO A 44 -5.58 22.40 -4.70
CA PRO A 44 -4.94 22.79 -3.44
C PRO A 44 -3.52 22.20 -3.27
N CYS A 45 -2.71 22.81 -2.40
CA CYS A 45 -1.31 22.47 -2.10
C CYS A 45 -1.18 21.11 -1.38
N LEU A 46 -1.56 20.03 -2.03
CA LEU A 46 -1.72 18.73 -1.38
C LEU A 46 -0.41 18.01 -1.10
N TRP A 47 0.67 18.45 -1.76
CA TRP A 47 2.03 17.99 -1.52
C TRP A 47 2.86 19.03 -0.76
N ASP A 48 2.21 19.86 0.07
CA ASP A 48 2.96 20.84 0.83
C ASP A 48 3.99 20.19 1.77
N GLY A 49 4.97 20.98 2.20
CA GLY A 49 6.10 20.51 2.99
C GLY A 49 5.76 19.68 4.22
N ASN A 50 4.55 19.84 4.78
CA ASN A 50 4.12 19.12 5.98
C ASN A 50 3.76 17.65 5.69
N ALA A 51 3.59 17.26 4.43
CA ALA A 51 3.44 15.87 4.01
C ALA A 51 4.77 15.18 3.65
N SER A 52 5.90 15.88 3.81
CA SER A 52 7.25 15.37 3.52
C SER A 52 7.82 14.65 4.73
N ALA A 53 8.53 13.53 4.52
CA ALA A 53 9.31 12.87 5.57
C ALA A 53 10.29 13.83 6.28
N LEU A 54 10.70 14.92 5.62
CA LEU A 54 11.59 15.93 6.20
C LEU A 54 10.92 16.86 7.22
N ASN A 55 9.62 17.15 7.08
CA ASN A 55 8.97 18.18 7.89
C ASN A 55 7.64 17.75 8.53
N LEU A 56 7.14 16.55 8.24
CA LEU A 56 5.93 15.99 8.85
C LEU A 56 6.02 16.09 10.38
N ASN A 57 4.98 16.64 11.01
CA ASN A 57 4.92 16.74 12.46
C ASN A 57 4.62 15.36 13.08
N LEU A 58 5.69 14.66 13.49
CA LEU A 58 5.65 13.31 14.05
C LEU A 58 5.10 13.25 15.48
N SER A 59 4.95 14.40 16.14
CA SER A 59 4.45 14.51 17.51
C SER A 59 2.92 14.53 17.59
N LEU A 60 2.22 14.64 16.44
CA LEU A 60 0.77 14.69 16.41
C LEU A 60 0.15 13.37 16.91
N PRO A 61 -0.74 13.42 17.93
CA PRO A 61 -1.41 12.22 18.45
C PRO A 61 -2.20 11.48 17.37
N THR A 62 -2.88 12.20 16.49
CA THR A 62 -3.67 11.62 15.39
C THR A 62 -2.81 10.75 14.48
N LEU A 63 -1.62 11.23 14.08
CA LEU A 63 -0.70 10.46 13.24
C LEU A 63 -0.19 9.22 13.98
N THR A 64 0.24 9.37 15.24
CA THR A 64 0.73 8.26 16.07
C THR A 64 -0.34 7.17 16.22
N LYS A 65 -1.56 7.56 16.64
CA LYS A 65 -2.69 6.65 16.86
C LYS A 65 -3.15 5.99 15.56
N ALA A 66 -3.14 6.74 14.44
CA ALA A 66 -3.49 6.21 13.13
C ALA A 66 -2.54 5.09 12.68
N VAL A 67 -1.24 5.22 12.91
CA VAL A 67 -0.27 4.15 12.60
C VAL A 67 -0.40 2.98 13.58
N GLN A 68 -0.50 3.26 14.89
CA GLN A 68 -0.61 2.23 15.94
C GLN A 68 -1.87 1.36 15.81
N ALA A 69 -2.94 1.85 15.18
CA ALA A 69 -4.16 1.09 14.99
C ALA A 69 -3.98 -0.20 14.17
N PHE A 70 -2.94 -0.23 13.33
CA PHE A 70 -2.54 -1.40 12.55
C PHE A 70 -1.57 -2.33 13.32
N LYS A 71 -1.22 -1.99 14.58
CA LYS A 71 -0.21 -2.65 15.42
C LYS A 71 1.22 -2.60 14.87
N THR A 72 1.42 -3.10 13.64
CA THR A 72 2.71 -3.28 12.94
C THR A 72 2.61 -2.84 11.48
N LEU A 73 2.22 -1.59 11.24
CA LEU A 73 2.10 -1.04 9.88
C LEU A 73 3.46 -1.01 9.17
N ARG A 74 3.51 -1.47 7.92
CA ARG A 74 4.69 -1.25 7.07
C ARG A 74 4.70 0.18 6.55
N ILE A 75 5.83 0.87 6.69
CA ILE A 75 6.02 2.22 6.17
C ILE A 75 7.22 2.23 5.21
N ARG A 76 6.98 2.61 3.95
CA ARG A 76 8.01 2.83 2.94
C ARG A 76 8.31 4.32 2.81
N VAL A 77 9.50 4.74 3.26
CA VAL A 77 9.96 6.13 3.11
C VAL A 77 10.76 6.23 1.82
N GLY A 78 10.31 7.07 0.88
CA GLY A 78 10.92 7.12 -0.45
C GLY A 78 10.24 8.11 -1.38
N GLY A 79 10.20 7.80 -2.68
CA GLY A 79 9.53 8.60 -3.71
C GLY A 79 10.51 9.34 -4.61
N SER A 80 10.01 10.15 -5.54
CA SER A 80 10.81 10.65 -6.67
C SER A 80 12.03 11.49 -6.24
N LEU A 81 11.96 12.19 -5.10
CA LEU A 81 13.07 13.01 -4.61
C LEU A 81 14.09 12.25 -3.76
N GLN A 82 13.88 10.96 -3.45
CA GLN A 82 14.84 10.19 -2.65
C GLN A 82 16.21 10.11 -3.32
N ASP A 83 16.24 10.05 -4.66
CA ASP A 83 17.47 9.97 -5.47
C ASP A 83 18.18 11.33 -5.63
N LYS A 84 17.66 12.35 -4.96
CA LYS A 84 18.25 13.69 -4.86
C LYS A 84 18.58 14.07 -3.41
N LEU A 85 18.42 13.11 -2.49
CA LEU A 85 18.60 13.30 -1.07
C LEU A 85 20.04 12.95 -0.68
N ILE A 86 20.73 13.87 -0.03
CA ILE A 86 22.03 13.66 0.60
C ILE A 86 21.82 13.41 2.09
N TYR A 87 22.51 12.41 2.66
CA TYR A 87 22.48 12.16 4.09
C TYR A 87 23.58 12.98 4.78
N ASP A 88 23.23 13.77 5.81
CA ASP A 88 24.15 14.68 6.52
C ASP A 88 25.11 13.92 7.47
N VAL A 89 25.93 13.03 6.92
CA VAL A 89 26.75 12.09 7.68
C VAL A 89 28.03 11.72 6.93
N GLY A 90 29.05 11.24 7.67
CA GLY A 90 30.35 10.90 7.11
C GLY A 90 31.01 12.11 6.46
N SER A 91 31.53 11.94 5.25
CA SER A 91 32.18 13.01 4.47
C SER A 91 31.24 14.10 3.97
N PHE A 92 29.92 13.90 4.08
CA PHE A 92 28.90 14.86 3.65
C PHE A 92 28.37 15.73 4.80
N LYS A 93 28.86 15.48 6.03
CA LYS A 93 28.43 16.20 7.23
C LYS A 93 28.68 17.71 7.12
N GLY A 94 27.69 18.50 7.50
CA GLY A 94 27.72 19.96 7.53
C GLY A 94 27.20 20.62 6.25
N ASN A 95 26.88 19.84 5.21
CA ASN A 95 26.23 20.33 3.99
C ASN A 95 24.83 19.72 3.88
N CYS A 96 23.82 20.42 4.41
CA CYS A 96 22.45 19.94 4.42
C CYS A 96 21.49 20.92 3.71
N PRO A 97 21.53 20.98 2.35
CA PRO A 97 20.65 21.85 1.59
C PRO A 97 19.19 21.44 1.73
N GLN A 98 18.30 22.42 1.67
CA GLN A 98 16.87 22.16 1.56
C GLN A 98 16.49 22.00 0.09
N PHE A 99 15.50 21.15 -0.19
CA PHE A 99 14.90 21.11 -1.52
C PHE A 99 14.30 22.47 -1.87
N VAL A 100 14.74 23.05 -2.98
CA VAL A 100 14.19 24.29 -3.54
C VAL A 100 13.89 24.13 -5.02
N ARG A 101 12.99 24.94 -5.56
CA ARG A 101 12.72 24.93 -7.00
C ARG A 101 13.95 25.36 -7.79
N ASN A 102 14.27 24.58 -8.81
CA ASN A 102 15.34 24.84 -9.76
C ASN A 102 14.91 24.33 -11.14
N SER A 103 14.58 25.24 -12.06
CA SER A 103 14.04 24.90 -13.39
C SER A 103 14.96 24.05 -14.26
N THR A 104 16.27 24.04 -13.98
CA THR A 104 17.26 23.28 -14.77
C THR A 104 17.54 21.89 -14.20
N ALA A 105 17.16 21.65 -12.94
CA ALA A 105 17.41 20.38 -12.28
C ALA A 105 16.30 19.36 -12.61
N MET A 106 16.63 18.07 -12.49
CA MET A 106 15.66 16.98 -12.59
C MET A 106 14.45 17.21 -11.67
N PHE A 107 13.23 17.00 -12.16
CA PHE A 107 11.97 17.32 -11.46
C PHE A 107 11.76 18.81 -11.10
N HIS A 108 12.56 19.70 -11.68
CA HIS A 108 12.58 21.13 -11.38
C HIS A 108 12.86 21.46 -9.90
N ILE A 109 13.58 20.59 -9.21
CA ILE A 109 13.89 20.69 -7.78
C ILE A 109 15.40 20.49 -7.58
N SER A 110 16.05 21.18 -6.64
CA SER A 110 17.47 21.00 -6.32
C SER A 110 17.76 19.67 -5.63
N GLU A 111 19.01 19.40 -5.28
CA GLU A 111 19.31 18.43 -4.23
C GLU A 111 18.75 18.91 -2.89
N GLY A 112 18.46 17.96 -2.02
CA GLY A 112 18.01 18.19 -0.66
C GLY A 112 18.77 17.29 0.29
N CYS A 113 18.47 17.40 1.58
CA CYS A 113 19.19 16.67 2.59
C CYS A 113 18.30 16.14 3.70
N LEU A 114 18.65 14.95 4.20
CA LEU A 114 18.14 14.39 5.44
C LEU A 114 19.20 14.57 6.54
N SER A 115 18.90 15.46 7.50
CA SER A 115 19.74 15.61 8.67
C SER A 115 19.65 14.38 9.57
N MET A 116 20.72 14.07 10.30
CA MET A 116 20.70 12.94 11.23
C MET A 116 19.78 13.17 12.42
N GLU A 117 19.55 14.43 12.83
CA GLU A 117 18.52 14.79 13.82
C GLU A 117 17.13 14.40 13.32
N ARG A 118 16.79 14.74 12.07
CA ARG A 118 15.49 14.36 11.50
C ARG A 118 15.36 12.85 11.32
N TRP A 119 16.46 12.16 11.01
CA TRP A 119 16.47 10.71 10.96
C TRP A 119 16.24 10.07 12.34
N ASP A 120 16.82 10.65 13.39
CA ASP A 120 16.57 10.24 14.78
C ASP A 120 15.08 10.43 15.14
N ASP A 121 14.46 11.56 14.77
CA ASP A 121 13.03 11.83 15.00
C ASP A 121 12.13 10.80 14.30
N LEU A 122 12.43 10.49 13.03
CA LEU A 122 11.70 9.48 12.25
C LEU A 122 11.78 8.10 12.93
N ASN A 123 12.97 7.69 13.39
CA ASN A 123 13.14 6.41 14.07
C ASN A 123 12.48 6.36 15.45
N GLN A 124 12.47 7.47 16.19
CA GLN A 124 11.70 7.57 17.43
C GLN A 124 10.21 7.36 17.16
N PHE A 125 9.68 7.97 16.09
CA PHE A 125 8.30 7.78 15.67
C PHE A 125 8.02 6.31 15.24
N PHE A 126 8.88 5.71 14.43
CA PHE A 126 8.72 4.31 14.00
C PHE A 126 8.73 3.35 15.20
N ASN A 127 9.67 3.53 16.13
CA ASN A 127 9.75 2.71 17.33
C ASN A 127 8.52 2.91 18.24
N LYS A 128 8.08 4.16 18.45
CA LYS A 128 6.89 4.49 19.23
C LYS A 128 5.61 3.86 18.65
N THR A 129 5.53 3.76 17.33
CA THR A 129 4.34 3.25 16.62
C THR A 129 4.39 1.75 16.34
N GLY A 130 5.54 1.10 16.49
CA GLY A 130 5.74 -0.31 16.11
C GLY A 130 5.83 -0.52 14.60
N ALA A 131 6.09 0.54 13.81
CA ALA A 131 6.11 0.47 12.37
C ALA A 131 7.29 -0.38 11.84
N ILE A 132 7.03 -1.13 10.77
CA ILE A 132 8.04 -1.93 10.05
C ILE A 132 8.54 -1.10 8.87
N VAL A 133 9.81 -0.67 8.91
CA VAL A 133 10.31 0.38 8.02
C VAL A 133 11.04 -0.21 6.81
N THR A 134 10.66 0.27 5.62
CA THR A 134 11.47 0.18 4.40
C THR A 134 11.95 1.57 4.03
N PHE A 135 13.24 1.76 3.79
CA PHE A 135 13.81 3.07 3.47
C PHE A 135 14.48 3.07 2.10
N GLY A 136 14.11 4.04 1.26
CA GLY A 136 14.66 4.25 -0.08
C GLY A 136 16.01 4.96 -0.06
N LEU A 137 17.04 4.29 -0.56
CA LEU A 137 18.39 4.80 -0.72
C LEU A 137 18.55 5.59 -2.02
N ASN A 138 19.34 6.66 -1.97
CA ASN A 138 19.75 7.43 -3.14
C ASN A 138 20.71 6.60 -4.01
N ALA A 139 20.23 6.21 -5.19
CA ALA A 139 20.96 5.40 -6.16
C ALA A 139 21.57 6.21 -7.31
N LEU A 140 21.41 7.55 -7.30
CA LEU A 140 21.89 8.46 -8.35
C LEU A 140 23.22 9.15 -8.00
N LEU A 141 23.57 9.23 -6.71
CA LEU A 141 24.78 9.92 -6.26
C LEU A 141 26.04 9.40 -6.98
N GLY A 142 26.83 10.32 -7.53
CA GLY A 142 28.06 10.03 -8.28
C GLY A 142 27.89 9.78 -9.77
N ARG A 143 26.66 9.59 -10.26
CA ARG A 143 26.37 9.38 -11.68
C ARG A 143 26.27 10.70 -12.44
N GLN A 144 26.39 10.61 -13.75
CA GLN A 144 26.28 11.74 -14.66
C GLN A 144 25.18 11.51 -15.68
N HIS A 145 24.42 12.58 -15.94
CA HIS A 145 23.48 12.64 -17.05
C HIS A 145 24.26 12.63 -18.37
N THR A 146 23.88 11.76 -19.30
CA THR A 146 24.56 11.66 -20.60
C THR A 146 23.66 12.08 -21.76
N SER A 147 22.46 11.52 -21.87
CA SER A 147 21.53 11.85 -22.96
C SER A 147 20.08 11.47 -22.65
N GLY A 148 19.10 12.30 -23.03
CA GLY A 148 17.69 11.99 -22.74
C GLY A 148 17.45 11.76 -21.24
N LEU A 149 16.91 10.59 -20.87
CA LEU A 149 16.78 10.17 -19.46
C LEU A 149 17.98 9.35 -18.97
N ARG A 150 18.98 9.10 -19.80
CA ARG A 150 20.09 8.20 -19.51
C ARG A 150 21.06 8.80 -18.49
N TRP A 151 21.38 8.00 -17.47
CA TRP A 151 22.46 8.29 -16.52
C TRP A 151 23.44 7.13 -16.46
N GLU A 152 24.73 7.47 -16.39
CA GLU A 152 25.82 6.52 -16.43
C GLU A 152 26.89 6.85 -15.38
N GLY A 153 27.80 5.91 -15.17
CA GLY A 153 28.82 5.98 -14.13
C GLY A 153 28.48 5.15 -12.90
N GLU A 154 29.50 4.96 -12.07
CA GLU A 154 29.44 4.16 -10.84
C GLU A 154 28.63 4.89 -9.77
N TRP A 155 27.84 4.12 -9.02
CA TRP A 155 27.18 4.65 -7.83
C TRP A 155 28.21 4.96 -6.74
N ASN A 156 28.22 6.22 -6.28
CA ASN A 156 29.00 6.61 -5.12
C ASN A 156 28.27 6.19 -3.83
N TYR A 157 28.54 4.96 -3.40
CA TYR A 157 27.91 4.34 -2.23
C TYR A 157 28.31 4.95 -0.89
N THR A 158 29.35 5.79 -0.83
CA THR A 158 29.95 6.24 0.45
C THR A 158 28.96 6.99 1.36
N ASN A 159 28.04 7.77 0.78
CA ASN A 159 27.02 8.47 1.57
C ASN A 159 25.98 7.51 2.16
N ALA A 160 25.49 6.56 1.35
CA ALA A 160 24.55 5.54 1.80
C ALA A 160 25.18 4.60 2.84
N GLU A 161 26.45 4.21 2.65
CA GLU A 161 27.19 3.40 3.61
C GLU A 161 27.32 4.11 4.97
N ALA A 162 27.73 5.39 4.97
CA ALA A 162 27.83 6.17 6.21
C ALA A 162 26.47 6.33 6.90
N PHE A 163 25.39 6.47 6.13
CA PHE A 163 24.03 6.55 6.65
C PHE A 163 23.54 5.23 7.27
N ILE A 164 23.80 4.09 6.62
CA ILE A 164 23.51 2.77 7.16
C ILE A 164 24.32 2.52 8.44
N GLN A 165 25.61 2.87 8.43
CA GLN A 165 26.48 2.76 9.60
C GLN A 165 25.94 3.57 10.79
N TYR A 166 25.56 4.84 10.58
CA TYR A 166 24.94 5.67 11.62
C TYR A 166 23.65 5.05 12.17
N THR A 167 22.82 4.48 11.28
CA THR A 167 21.58 3.78 11.67
C THR A 167 21.86 2.58 12.58
N ILE A 168 22.90 1.81 12.28
CA ILE A 168 23.35 0.68 13.12
C ILE A 168 23.88 1.17 14.47
N GLU A 169 24.72 2.21 14.48
CA GLU A 169 25.30 2.80 15.70
C GLU A 169 24.23 3.34 16.66
N LYS A 170 23.14 3.87 16.11
CA LYS A 170 21.96 4.31 16.86
C LYS A 170 21.03 3.17 17.28
N ASN A 171 21.34 1.93 16.90
CA ASN A 171 20.51 0.74 17.13
C ASN A 171 19.08 0.89 16.58
N TYR A 172 18.95 1.59 15.45
CA TYR A 172 17.68 1.74 14.75
C TYR A 172 17.39 0.50 13.91
N ARG A 173 16.11 0.09 13.90
CA ARG A 173 15.65 -1.11 13.21
C ARG A 173 15.03 -0.74 11.88
N ILE A 174 15.71 -1.15 10.81
CA ILE A 174 15.20 -1.05 9.44
C ILE A 174 14.94 -2.47 8.95
N ASN A 175 13.72 -2.72 8.44
CA ASN A 175 13.35 -4.04 7.94
C ASN A 175 13.95 -4.28 6.56
N SER A 176 13.91 -3.26 5.68
CA SER A 176 14.54 -3.35 4.37
C SER A 176 15.08 -2.01 3.86
N TRP A 177 16.12 -2.10 3.05
CA TRP A 177 16.66 -1.00 2.27
C TRP A 177 16.20 -1.16 0.82
N GLU A 178 15.50 -0.17 0.29
CA GLU A 178 15.09 -0.14 -1.11
C GLU A 178 16.07 0.71 -1.93
N PHE A 179 16.46 0.27 -3.13
CA PHE A 179 17.48 0.98 -3.91
C PHE A 179 16.86 1.82 -5.04
N GLY A 180 16.88 3.15 -4.94
CA GLY A 180 16.37 4.02 -6.01
C GLY A 180 14.83 3.99 -6.22
N ASN A 181 14.33 4.90 -7.05
CA ASN A 181 12.89 5.04 -7.33
C ASN A 181 12.63 5.37 -8.81
N GLU A 182 11.96 4.45 -9.51
CA GLU A 182 11.42 4.60 -10.87
C GLU A 182 12.46 4.90 -11.95
N MET A 183 13.71 4.50 -11.73
CA MET A 183 14.82 4.87 -12.62
C MET A 183 15.15 3.82 -13.69
N VAL A 184 14.25 2.88 -13.94
CA VAL A 184 14.54 1.70 -14.77
C VAL A 184 13.39 1.32 -15.70
N GLY A 185 13.69 0.53 -16.74
CA GLY A 185 12.71 0.10 -17.74
C GLY A 185 12.26 1.21 -18.69
N HIS A 186 11.33 0.90 -19.59
CA HIS A 186 10.84 1.86 -20.59
C HIS A 186 10.01 3.02 -19.98
N ASN A 187 9.39 2.81 -18.82
CA ASN A 187 8.54 3.77 -18.12
C ASN A 187 9.30 4.55 -17.03
N SER A 188 10.64 4.58 -17.13
CA SER A 188 11.48 5.25 -16.15
C SER A 188 11.16 6.75 -16.06
N ILE A 189 11.14 7.31 -14.85
CA ILE A 189 10.79 8.70 -14.57
C ILE A 189 12.04 9.48 -14.19
N GLY A 190 12.42 10.48 -15.02
CA GLY A 190 13.55 11.39 -14.77
C GLY A 190 14.95 10.79 -15.00
N VAL A 191 15.15 9.51 -14.68
CA VAL A 191 16.42 8.78 -14.79
C VAL A 191 16.17 7.42 -15.44
N ASN A 192 17.11 6.93 -16.25
CA ASN A 192 17.12 5.59 -16.82
C ASN A 192 18.50 4.94 -16.65
N ILE A 193 18.56 3.84 -15.90
CA ILE A 193 19.75 3.03 -15.64
C ILE A 193 19.56 1.63 -16.26
N THR A 194 20.61 1.07 -16.89
CA THR A 194 20.55 -0.31 -17.42
C THR A 194 20.37 -1.33 -16.30
N SER A 195 19.76 -2.47 -16.65
CA SER A 195 19.72 -3.66 -15.80
C SER A 195 21.12 -4.13 -15.38
N ALA A 196 22.11 -4.10 -16.29
CA ALA A 196 23.48 -4.52 -16.00
C ALA A 196 24.17 -3.64 -14.95
N GLN A 197 24.10 -2.31 -15.12
CA GLN A 197 24.67 -1.37 -14.14
C GLN A 197 23.93 -1.47 -12.81
N TYR A 198 22.59 -1.45 -12.84
CA TYR A 198 21.78 -1.52 -11.63
C TYR A 198 22.03 -2.82 -10.85
N ALA A 199 22.17 -3.97 -11.54
CA ALA A 199 22.55 -5.23 -10.91
C ALA A 199 23.92 -5.17 -10.21
N LYS A 200 24.94 -4.57 -10.86
CA LYS A 200 26.26 -4.35 -10.26
C LYS A 200 26.16 -3.52 -8.98
N ASP A 201 25.33 -2.49 -8.98
CA ASP A 201 25.14 -1.62 -7.83
C ASP A 201 24.44 -2.35 -6.67
N LEU A 202 23.46 -3.22 -6.96
CA LEU A 202 22.80 -4.04 -5.93
C LEU A 202 23.72 -5.12 -5.34
N ILE A 203 24.59 -5.72 -6.15
CA ILE A 203 25.65 -6.62 -5.64
C ILE A 203 26.54 -5.83 -4.68
N LYS A 204 26.91 -4.60 -5.02
CA LYS A 204 27.71 -3.75 -4.13
C LYS A 204 26.96 -3.39 -2.84
N LEU A 205 25.68 -3.06 -2.92
CA LEU A 205 24.85 -2.79 -1.74
C LEU A 205 24.78 -4.04 -0.83
N ARG A 206 24.62 -5.22 -1.42
CA ARG A 206 24.63 -6.49 -0.66
C ARG A 206 25.94 -6.68 0.09
N GLU A 207 27.09 -6.49 -0.56
CA GLU A 207 28.40 -6.56 0.12
C GLU A 207 28.49 -5.59 1.33
N ILE A 208 27.96 -4.38 1.18
CA ILE A 208 27.96 -3.38 2.25
C ILE A 208 27.07 -3.84 3.40
N ILE A 209 25.83 -4.25 3.13
CA ILE A 209 24.90 -4.73 4.16
C ILE A 209 25.49 -5.94 4.90
N ASP A 210 26.08 -6.88 4.19
CA ASP A 210 26.67 -8.09 4.76
C ASP A 210 27.82 -7.76 5.72
N ARG A 211 28.69 -6.83 5.31
CA ARG A 211 29.80 -6.38 6.14
C ARG A 211 29.35 -5.58 7.35
N LEU A 212 28.46 -4.60 7.17
CA LEU A 212 28.05 -3.71 8.26
C LEU A 212 27.17 -4.42 9.30
N TYR A 213 26.29 -5.33 8.87
CA TYR A 213 25.39 -6.06 9.77
C TYR A 213 25.95 -7.42 10.23
N ASN A 214 27.24 -7.72 10.01
CA ASN A 214 27.83 -9.03 10.35
C ASN A 214 27.62 -9.44 11.82
N ASN A 215 27.58 -8.47 12.73
CA ASN A 215 27.37 -8.70 14.17
C ASN A 215 25.96 -8.35 14.65
N SER A 216 25.05 -8.02 13.73
CA SER A 216 23.68 -7.64 14.06
C SER A 216 22.79 -8.88 14.21
N GLN A 217 21.88 -8.84 15.18
CA GLN A 217 20.92 -9.93 15.41
C GLN A 217 19.95 -10.11 14.23
N GLN A 218 19.60 -9.01 13.56
CA GLN A 218 18.73 -9.02 12.41
C GLN A 218 19.39 -8.21 11.30
N LYS A 219 19.48 -8.84 10.12
CA LYS A 219 20.00 -8.23 8.91
C LYS A 219 18.82 -7.73 8.06
N PRO A 220 18.86 -6.48 7.55
CA PRO A 220 17.80 -5.95 6.72
C PRO A 220 17.76 -6.64 5.35
N LEU A 221 16.57 -6.72 4.79
CA LEU A 221 16.34 -7.18 3.43
C LEU A 221 16.73 -6.07 2.42
N ILE A 222 17.00 -6.46 1.18
CA ILE A 222 17.13 -5.52 0.05
C ILE A 222 15.92 -5.64 -0.86
N ALA A 223 15.28 -4.50 -1.11
CA ALA A 223 14.16 -4.34 -2.03
C ALA A 223 14.58 -3.58 -3.30
N ALA A 224 14.11 -4.02 -4.46
CA ALA A 224 14.41 -3.41 -5.76
C ALA A 224 13.46 -3.93 -6.86
N PRO A 225 13.29 -3.25 -8.01
CA PRO A 225 13.92 -1.98 -8.37
C PRO A 225 13.09 -0.73 -8.08
N SER A 226 11.94 -0.86 -7.39
CA SER A 226 11.09 0.29 -7.06
C SER A 226 10.63 1.05 -8.32
N ALA A 227 10.17 0.32 -9.34
CA ALA A 227 9.87 0.90 -10.64
C ALA A 227 8.66 0.26 -11.31
N PHE A 228 8.14 0.88 -12.36
CA PHE A 228 7.11 0.24 -13.19
C PHE A 228 7.63 -1.09 -13.76
N PHE A 229 6.73 -2.07 -13.84
CA PHE A 229 7.11 -3.39 -14.32
C PHE A 229 7.49 -3.35 -15.80
N ASP A 230 8.68 -3.84 -16.12
CA ASP A 230 9.18 -4.06 -17.48
C ASP A 230 9.76 -5.48 -17.53
N ALA A 231 9.03 -6.41 -18.15
CA ALA A 231 9.37 -7.83 -18.10
C ALA A 231 10.78 -8.13 -18.61
N SER A 232 11.24 -7.42 -19.65
CA SER A 232 12.57 -7.62 -20.21
C SER A 232 13.66 -7.12 -19.28
N TRP A 233 13.48 -5.92 -18.73
CA TRP A 233 14.43 -5.32 -17.81
C TRP A 233 14.52 -6.11 -16.51
N TYR A 234 13.38 -6.52 -15.93
CA TYR A 234 13.33 -7.30 -14.68
C TYR A 234 14.00 -8.66 -14.85
N LYS A 235 13.75 -9.32 -16.00
CA LYS A 235 14.42 -10.57 -16.35
C LYS A 235 15.93 -10.40 -16.34
N ASP A 236 16.44 -9.44 -17.12
CA ASP A 236 17.89 -9.20 -17.21
C ASP A 236 18.51 -8.78 -15.88
N PHE A 237 17.78 -8.00 -15.08
CA PHE A 237 18.18 -7.61 -13.73
C PHE A 237 18.30 -8.79 -12.76
N VAL A 238 17.29 -9.67 -12.70
CA VAL A 238 17.32 -10.86 -11.85
C VAL A 238 18.43 -11.82 -12.28
N TYR A 239 18.64 -11.99 -13.59
CA TYR A 239 19.78 -12.77 -14.09
C TYR A 239 21.13 -12.13 -13.76
N GLY A 240 21.24 -10.81 -13.90
CA GLY A 240 22.47 -10.07 -13.65
C GLY A 240 22.86 -10.01 -12.16
N THR A 241 21.88 -9.97 -11.26
CA THR A 241 22.12 -9.99 -9.81
C THR A 241 22.39 -11.40 -9.29
N GLY A 242 21.64 -12.39 -9.78
CA GLY A 242 21.71 -13.76 -9.28
C GLY A 242 21.04 -13.93 -7.91
N PRO A 243 21.02 -15.17 -7.38
CA PRO A 243 20.33 -15.50 -6.14
C PRO A 243 21.00 -14.88 -4.91
N GLY A 244 20.21 -14.48 -3.91
CA GLY A 244 20.68 -14.01 -2.61
C GLY A 244 21.14 -12.55 -2.57
N ILE A 245 21.04 -11.80 -3.68
CA ILE A 245 21.35 -10.37 -3.70
C ILE A 245 20.14 -9.51 -3.32
N VAL A 246 19.01 -9.73 -3.99
CA VAL A 246 17.74 -9.02 -3.78
C VAL A 246 16.75 -9.96 -3.12
N ASP A 247 16.18 -9.53 -1.99
CA ASP A 247 15.24 -10.34 -1.21
C ASP A 247 13.79 -10.09 -1.63
N ILE A 248 13.48 -8.85 -2.04
CA ILE A 248 12.13 -8.40 -2.39
C ILE A 248 12.15 -7.73 -3.75
N LEU A 249 11.36 -8.26 -4.68
CA LEU A 249 11.08 -7.59 -5.95
C LEU A 249 9.93 -6.58 -5.75
N THR A 250 10.17 -5.31 -6.07
CA THR A 250 9.19 -4.23 -5.92
C THR A 250 8.86 -3.59 -7.26
N HIS A 251 7.57 -3.26 -7.46
CA HIS A 251 7.13 -2.55 -8.64
C HIS A 251 6.05 -1.52 -8.31
N HIS A 252 5.92 -0.50 -9.16
CA HIS A 252 4.91 0.55 -9.01
C HIS A 252 3.78 0.40 -10.02
N ILE A 253 2.60 0.79 -9.59
CA ILE A 253 1.37 0.79 -10.38
C ILE A 253 0.59 2.07 -10.07
N TYR A 254 0.26 2.85 -11.09
CA TYR A 254 -0.49 4.11 -10.98
C TYR A 254 -1.59 4.17 -12.05
N ASN A 255 -2.56 3.27 -11.95
CA ASN A 255 -3.61 3.13 -12.99
C ASN A 255 -4.50 4.35 -13.15
N MET A 256 -4.56 5.21 -12.12
CA MET A 256 -5.44 6.38 -12.05
C MET A 256 -4.75 7.68 -12.48
N GLY A 257 -3.45 7.62 -12.81
CA GLY A 257 -2.63 8.80 -13.02
C GLY A 257 -2.00 9.34 -11.73
N ALA A 258 -1.32 10.47 -11.86
CA ALA A 258 -0.61 11.10 -10.74
C ALA A 258 -1.58 11.69 -9.71
N GLY A 259 -1.11 11.88 -8.47
CA GLY A 259 -1.93 12.34 -7.35
C GLY A 259 -2.50 13.76 -7.45
N TYR A 260 -2.22 14.45 -8.55
CA TYR A 260 -2.73 15.77 -8.90
C TYR A 260 -3.72 15.77 -10.08
N ASP A 261 -3.96 14.63 -10.73
CA ASP A 261 -4.83 14.55 -11.91
C ASP A 261 -6.31 14.73 -11.49
N PRO A 262 -7.01 15.77 -11.97
CA PRO A 262 -8.41 16.02 -11.61
C PRO A 262 -9.37 14.94 -12.13
N LYS A 263 -8.97 14.13 -13.13
CA LYS A 263 -9.78 13.04 -13.69
C LYS A 263 -9.76 11.77 -12.85
N VAL A 264 -8.93 11.69 -11.80
CA VAL A 264 -8.86 10.53 -10.89
C VAL A 264 -10.26 10.15 -10.40
N ILE A 265 -11.10 11.14 -10.08
CA ILE A 265 -12.47 10.91 -9.55
C ILE A 265 -13.43 10.36 -10.61
N ASP A 266 -13.33 10.77 -11.87
CA ASP A 266 -14.23 10.30 -12.92
C ASP A 266 -13.81 8.90 -13.41
N ASN A 267 -12.50 8.65 -13.49
CA ASN A 267 -11.95 7.32 -13.73
C ASN A 267 -12.31 6.33 -12.60
N PHE A 268 -12.52 6.82 -11.37
CA PHE A 268 -12.80 6.02 -10.17
C PHE A 268 -14.13 5.26 -10.24
N LEU A 269 -15.06 5.69 -11.09
CA LEU A 269 -16.38 5.08 -11.21
C LEU A 269 -16.54 4.25 -12.51
N ASP A 270 -15.53 4.22 -13.38
CA ASP A 270 -15.58 3.47 -14.63
C ASP A 270 -14.92 2.10 -14.49
N PRO A 271 -15.70 1.00 -14.36
CA PRO A 271 -15.13 -0.33 -14.23
C PRO A 271 -14.11 -0.65 -15.36
N ASN A 272 -14.39 -0.26 -16.60
CA ASN A 272 -13.54 -0.59 -17.75
C ASN A 272 -12.16 0.07 -17.67
N TYR A 273 -12.08 1.30 -17.17
CA TYR A 273 -10.80 1.98 -16.96
C TYR A 273 -9.94 1.25 -15.92
N LEU A 274 -10.58 0.79 -14.86
CA LEU A 274 -9.96 0.14 -13.71
C LEU A 274 -9.48 -1.28 -14.01
N SER A 275 -10.02 -1.91 -15.05
CA SER A 275 -9.57 -3.20 -15.58
C SER A 275 -8.13 -3.21 -16.05
N LYS A 276 -7.57 -2.05 -16.38
CA LYS A 276 -6.20 -1.95 -16.86
C LYS A 276 -5.21 -2.48 -15.83
N GLU A 277 -5.50 -2.30 -14.53
CA GLU A 277 -4.70 -2.81 -13.42
C GLU A 277 -4.52 -4.32 -13.43
N SER A 278 -5.61 -5.03 -13.74
CA SER A 278 -5.58 -6.49 -13.81
C SER A 278 -4.52 -6.94 -14.82
N ARG A 279 -4.26 -6.18 -15.89
CA ARG A 279 -3.21 -6.52 -16.87
C ARG A 279 -1.81 -6.43 -16.30
N ASP A 280 -1.53 -5.46 -15.43
CA ASP A 280 -0.20 -5.30 -14.83
C ASP A 280 0.08 -6.42 -13.80
N PHE A 281 -0.93 -6.82 -13.02
CA PHE A 281 -0.85 -8.02 -12.17
C PHE A 281 -0.88 -9.33 -12.98
N GLN A 282 -1.64 -9.40 -14.08
CA GLN A 282 -1.73 -10.56 -14.98
C GLN A 282 -0.43 -10.78 -15.76
N GLN A 283 0.31 -9.73 -16.13
CA GLN A 283 1.64 -9.87 -16.74
C GLN A 283 2.63 -10.63 -15.84
N LEU A 284 2.34 -10.73 -14.53
CA LEU A 284 3.09 -11.55 -13.57
C LEU A 284 2.55 -13.00 -13.40
N LYS A 285 1.39 -13.38 -13.98
CA LYS A 285 0.82 -14.75 -13.78
C LYS A 285 -0.08 -15.37 -14.87
N ASN A 286 -0.56 -14.65 -15.89
CA ASN A 286 -1.47 -15.11 -16.98
C ASN A 286 -2.68 -16.00 -16.57
N ILE A 287 -3.88 -15.38 -16.52
CA ILE A 287 -5.25 -15.80 -16.94
C ILE A 287 -6.24 -14.76 -16.32
N VAL A 288 -7.19 -14.30 -17.12
CA VAL A 288 -8.13 -13.14 -17.01
C VAL A 288 -9.02 -13.18 -15.73
N GLU A 289 -9.41 -12.07 -15.05
CA GLU A 289 -10.49 -11.10 -15.40
C GLU A 289 -10.53 -9.80 -14.53
N ASN A 290 -11.50 -8.92 -14.81
CA ASN A 290 -11.40 -7.46 -14.97
C ASN A 290 -12.07 -6.55 -13.89
N ASN A 291 -11.71 -5.26 -13.95
CA ASN A 291 -12.20 -4.03 -13.29
C ASN A 291 -11.63 -3.86 -11.85
N ALA A 292 -11.49 -2.65 -11.26
CA ALA A 292 -11.05 -2.42 -9.85
C ALA A 292 -11.08 -0.96 -9.28
N PRO A 293 -12.13 -0.46 -8.60
CA PRO A 293 -12.29 1.00 -8.36
C PRO A 293 -11.75 1.55 -7.06
N TRP A 294 -11.51 0.72 -6.05
CA TRP A 294 -11.27 1.19 -4.69
C TRP A 294 -9.90 0.74 -4.21
N TYR A 295 -9.26 1.51 -3.35
CA TYR A 295 -8.05 1.07 -2.67
C TYR A 295 -8.17 -0.34 -2.09
N ILE A 296 -9.29 -0.61 -1.41
CA ILE A 296 -9.58 -1.90 -0.79
C ILE A 296 -9.70 -3.03 -1.83
N ASP A 297 -10.12 -2.68 -3.03
CA ASP A 297 -10.27 -3.59 -4.13
C ASP A 297 -8.92 -3.94 -4.77
N GLN A 298 -8.08 -2.94 -5.02
CA GLN A 298 -6.69 -3.14 -5.47
C GLN A 298 -5.91 -3.97 -4.45
N LEU A 299 -6.09 -3.66 -3.16
CA LEU A 299 -5.50 -4.40 -2.05
C LEU A 299 -5.91 -5.88 -2.09
N ALA A 300 -7.19 -6.18 -2.28
CA ALA A 300 -7.68 -7.56 -2.36
C ALA A 300 -7.27 -8.28 -3.66
N MET A 301 -7.30 -7.57 -4.80
CA MET A 301 -6.86 -8.08 -6.11
C MET A 301 -5.38 -8.48 -6.08
N ALA A 302 -4.51 -7.62 -5.56
CA ALA A 302 -3.08 -7.91 -5.45
C ALA A 302 -2.82 -9.18 -4.61
N ALA A 303 -3.62 -9.42 -3.56
CA ALA A 303 -3.52 -10.63 -2.76
C ALA A 303 -3.84 -11.90 -3.58
N LEU A 304 -4.89 -11.87 -4.41
CA LEU A 304 -5.22 -12.97 -5.34
C LEU A 304 -4.08 -13.29 -6.31
N TYR A 305 -3.31 -12.28 -6.71
CA TYR A 305 -2.16 -12.42 -7.62
C TYR A 305 -0.82 -12.63 -6.89
N ASN A 306 -0.85 -13.06 -5.62
CA ASN A 306 0.31 -13.45 -4.83
C ASN A 306 1.28 -12.30 -4.50
N THR A 307 0.82 -11.05 -4.55
CA THR A 307 1.55 -9.92 -4.01
C THR A 307 1.68 -10.07 -2.49
N LYS A 308 2.90 -10.02 -1.98
CA LYS A 308 3.18 -10.28 -0.56
C LYS A 308 2.92 -9.08 0.34
N VAL A 309 3.12 -7.86 -0.15
CA VAL A 309 2.90 -6.60 0.56
C VAL A 309 2.37 -5.57 -0.44
N TYR A 310 1.38 -4.77 -0.04
CA TYR A 310 0.82 -3.69 -0.86
C TYR A 310 1.05 -2.33 -0.19
N CYS A 311 1.91 -1.50 -0.79
CA CYS A 311 2.21 -0.16 -0.30
C CYS A 311 1.32 0.89 -0.98
N ARG A 312 0.40 1.48 -0.21
CA ARG A 312 -0.41 2.60 -0.67
C ARG A 312 0.39 3.89 -0.63
N GLN A 313 0.55 4.49 -1.81
CA GLN A 313 0.89 5.90 -1.96
C GLN A 313 -0.36 6.74 -1.62
N THR A 314 -0.44 7.46 -0.50
CA THR A 314 0.55 7.70 0.59
C THR A 314 -0.16 7.76 1.94
N LEU A 315 0.59 7.66 3.05
CA LEU A 315 0.08 7.92 4.40
C LEU A 315 -0.44 9.36 4.55
N VAL A 316 0.35 10.33 4.07
CA VAL A 316 0.06 11.77 4.09
C VAL A 316 0.48 12.41 2.77
N GLY A 317 -0.31 13.36 2.29
CA GLY A 317 -0.05 14.09 1.04
C GLY A 317 -0.88 13.61 -0.16
N GLY A 318 -1.02 14.48 -1.16
CA GLY A 318 -1.83 14.25 -2.36
C GLY A 318 -3.34 14.15 -2.09
N PHE A 319 -4.15 14.09 -3.15
CA PHE A 319 -5.59 13.81 -3.03
C PHE A 319 -5.88 12.37 -2.57
N TYR A 320 -4.91 11.48 -2.77
CA TYR A 320 -5.03 10.06 -2.45
C TYR A 320 -4.45 9.70 -1.07
N GLY A 321 -4.06 10.68 -0.25
CA GLY A 321 -3.53 10.44 1.09
C GLY A 321 -4.56 9.71 1.96
N ILE A 322 -4.11 8.70 2.71
CA ILE A 322 -5.01 7.95 3.59
C ILE A 322 -5.38 8.74 4.85
N LEU A 323 -4.56 9.71 5.23
CA LEU A 323 -4.91 10.76 6.18
C LEU A 323 -5.16 12.06 5.43
N LEU A 324 -6.23 12.75 5.79
CA LEU A 324 -6.63 14.00 5.17
C LEU A 324 -5.58 15.10 5.41
N PRO A 325 -5.33 15.98 4.43
CA PRO A 325 -4.35 17.05 4.57
C PRO A 325 -4.73 18.01 5.70
N TYR A 326 -3.73 18.65 6.30
CA TYR A 326 -3.82 19.64 7.41
C TYR A 326 -4.30 19.09 8.76
N ILE A 327 -5.35 18.27 8.78
CA ILE A 327 -5.96 17.75 10.02
C ILE A 327 -5.51 16.33 10.37
N LEU A 328 -4.91 15.61 9.41
CA LEU A 328 -4.47 14.21 9.53
C LEU A 328 -5.55 13.24 10.02
N ALA A 329 -6.83 13.59 9.85
CA ALA A 329 -7.93 12.72 10.17
C ALA A 329 -7.99 11.54 9.17
N PRO A 330 -8.30 10.32 9.62
CA PRO A 330 -8.56 9.17 8.75
C PRO A 330 -9.53 9.46 7.61
N SER A 331 -9.14 9.10 6.39
CA SER A 331 -10.03 9.12 5.23
C SER A 331 -10.93 7.86 5.19
N PRO A 332 -11.93 7.80 4.29
CA PRO A 332 -12.68 6.57 4.06
C PRO A 332 -11.79 5.36 3.71
N ASP A 333 -10.73 5.57 2.92
CA ASP A 333 -9.75 4.54 2.55
C ASP A 333 -9.02 3.98 3.78
N TYR A 334 -8.76 4.82 4.80
CA TYR A 334 -8.15 4.41 6.06
C TYR A 334 -8.98 3.33 6.75
N TYR A 335 -10.29 3.57 6.91
CA TYR A 335 -11.16 2.65 7.62
C TYR A 335 -11.35 1.34 6.85
N GLY A 336 -11.39 1.39 5.52
CA GLY A 336 -11.39 0.19 4.68
C GLY A 336 -10.13 -0.66 4.90
N ALA A 337 -8.94 -0.04 4.86
CA ALA A 337 -7.69 -0.77 5.14
C ALA A 337 -7.58 -1.25 6.58
N LEU A 338 -8.06 -0.48 7.56
CA LEU A 338 -8.02 -0.88 8.96
C LEU A 338 -8.93 -2.09 9.22
N LEU A 339 -10.12 -2.14 8.62
CA LEU A 339 -10.97 -3.34 8.66
C LEU A 339 -10.32 -4.52 7.94
N PHE A 340 -9.72 -4.31 6.77
CA PHE A 340 -8.97 -5.38 6.09
C PHE A 340 -7.88 -5.93 6.99
N HIS A 341 -7.06 -5.05 7.56
CA HIS A 341 -5.98 -5.42 8.47
C HIS A 341 -6.49 -6.21 9.68
N ARG A 342 -7.65 -5.85 10.25
CA ARG A 342 -8.19 -6.49 11.45
C ARG A 342 -8.89 -7.82 11.15
N LEU A 343 -9.49 -7.98 9.97
CA LEU A 343 -10.43 -9.06 9.69
C LEU A 343 -9.92 -10.08 8.67
N MET A 344 -9.14 -9.65 7.68
CA MET A 344 -8.65 -10.49 6.58
C MET A 344 -7.26 -11.05 6.91
N GLY A 345 -7.15 -12.37 7.02
CA GLY A 345 -5.88 -13.08 7.29
C GLY A 345 -5.03 -13.29 6.03
N SER A 346 -3.87 -13.94 6.18
CA SER A 346 -2.90 -14.13 5.09
C SER A 346 -3.37 -15.11 4.01
N GLY A 347 -4.12 -16.15 4.39
CA GLY A 347 -4.58 -17.19 3.48
C GLY A 347 -5.72 -16.71 2.58
N VAL A 348 -5.47 -16.63 1.27
CA VAL A 348 -6.46 -16.17 0.29
C VAL A 348 -7.21 -17.38 -0.27
N LEU A 349 -8.54 -17.29 -0.34
CA LEU A 349 -9.42 -18.36 -0.82
C LEU A 349 -10.00 -18.04 -2.20
N LYS A 350 -10.38 -19.08 -2.94
CA LYS A 350 -11.09 -18.93 -4.21
C LYS A 350 -12.55 -18.59 -3.95
N VAL A 351 -13.08 -17.65 -4.72
CA VAL A 351 -14.50 -17.28 -4.73
C VAL A 351 -15.01 -17.36 -6.16
N ASP A 352 -16.14 -18.05 -6.36
CA ASP A 352 -16.86 -18.07 -7.63
C ASP A 352 -18.11 -17.17 -7.49
N ASN A 353 -18.10 -16.03 -8.19
CA ASN A 353 -19.16 -15.04 -8.18
C ASN A 353 -19.67 -14.76 -9.60
N ASN A 354 -20.85 -15.30 -9.91
CA ASN A 354 -21.54 -15.09 -11.19
C ASN A 354 -22.78 -14.19 -11.05
N VAL A 355 -22.92 -13.46 -9.94
CA VAL A 355 -24.12 -12.67 -9.62
C VAL A 355 -24.17 -11.39 -10.45
N SER A 356 -23.08 -10.61 -10.44
CA SER A 356 -22.97 -9.37 -11.20
C SER A 356 -21.53 -8.89 -11.26
N PHE A 357 -21.14 -8.31 -12.40
CA PHE A 357 -19.84 -7.65 -12.55
C PHE A 357 -19.71 -6.37 -11.70
N TYR A 358 -20.83 -5.79 -11.22
CA TYR A 358 -20.82 -4.66 -10.28
C TYR A 358 -20.63 -5.08 -8.82
N LEU A 359 -20.72 -6.38 -8.51
CA LEU A 359 -20.49 -6.90 -7.17
C LEU A 359 -19.16 -7.64 -7.15
N ARG A 360 -18.17 -7.09 -6.45
CA ARG A 360 -16.88 -7.76 -6.27
C ARG A 360 -16.87 -8.55 -5.00
N THR A 361 -16.14 -9.66 -5.00
CA THR A 361 -16.08 -10.51 -3.81
C THR A 361 -14.71 -11.15 -3.67
N TYR A 362 -14.19 -11.10 -2.45
CA TYR A 362 -12.94 -11.72 -2.04
C TYR A 362 -13.16 -12.48 -0.75
N ALA A 363 -12.40 -13.55 -0.52
CA ALA A 363 -12.45 -14.31 0.72
C ALA A 363 -11.04 -14.66 1.18
N HIS A 364 -10.80 -14.46 2.47
CA HIS A 364 -9.57 -14.85 3.14
C HIS A 364 -9.93 -15.70 4.37
N CYS A 365 -8.98 -16.50 4.84
CA CYS A 365 -9.05 -17.01 6.21
C CYS A 365 -9.17 -15.84 7.17
N THR A 366 -9.97 -15.99 8.22
CA THR A 366 -10.13 -14.92 9.21
C THR A 366 -8.81 -14.69 9.96
N LYS A 367 -8.47 -13.42 10.17
CA LYS A 367 -7.23 -13.07 10.88
C LYS A 367 -7.29 -13.51 12.34
N GLU A 368 -6.22 -14.15 12.82
CA GLU A 368 -6.02 -14.54 14.24
C GLU A 368 -7.09 -15.47 14.85
N ARG A 369 -8.05 -15.98 14.06
CA ARG A 369 -9.08 -16.94 14.51
C ARG A 369 -9.62 -17.80 13.37
N SER A 370 -10.30 -18.88 13.73
CA SER A 370 -10.94 -19.79 12.77
C SER A 370 -12.08 -19.12 11.99
N GLY A 371 -12.30 -19.59 10.77
CA GLY A 371 -13.40 -19.17 9.90
C GLY A 371 -12.91 -18.48 8.63
N VAL A 372 -13.86 -17.87 7.94
CA VAL A 372 -13.62 -17.12 6.69
C VAL A 372 -14.14 -15.70 6.84
N THR A 373 -13.35 -14.74 6.38
CA THR A 373 -13.77 -13.36 6.20
C THR A 373 -13.96 -13.09 4.72
N MET A 374 -15.13 -12.55 4.37
CA MET A 374 -15.47 -12.13 3.01
C MET A 374 -15.50 -10.61 2.92
N LEU A 375 -15.12 -10.09 1.76
CA LEU A 375 -15.20 -8.69 1.38
C LEU A 375 -16.09 -8.56 0.16
N PHE A 376 -17.18 -7.81 0.28
CA PHE A 376 -18.06 -7.44 -0.83
C PHE A 376 -17.91 -5.96 -1.16
N ILE A 377 -17.86 -5.64 -2.45
CA ILE A 377 -17.81 -4.25 -2.92
C ILE A 377 -18.89 -4.08 -3.98
N ASN A 378 -19.93 -3.31 -3.66
CA ASN A 378 -21.01 -3.01 -4.60
C ASN A 378 -20.76 -1.67 -5.27
N LEU A 379 -20.54 -1.73 -6.58
CA LEU A 379 -20.26 -0.59 -7.45
C LEU A 379 -21.50 -0.03 -8.13
N SER A 380 -22.63 -0.74 -8.02
CA SER A 380 -23.88 -0.31 -8.59
C SER A 380 -24.46 0.85 -7.77
N ASN A 381 -24.96 1.85 -8.48
CA ASN A 381 -25.73 2.94 -7.92
C ASN A 381 -27.25 2.68 -7.94
N GLN A 382 -27.67 1.61 -8.61
CA GLN A 382 -29.08 1.29 -8.85
C GLN A 382 -29.49 -0.03 -8.21
N THR A 383 -28.53 -0.94 -8.02
CA THR A 383 -28.79 -2.32 -7.61
C THR A 383 -28.23 -2.60 -6.23
N GLU A 384 -29.10 -3.01 -5.32
CA GLU A 384 -28.75 -3.66 -4.08
C GLU A 384 -28.63 -5.18 -4.31
N PHE A 385 -27.64 -5.82 -3.70
CA PHE A 385 -27.45 -7.26 -3.83
C PHE A 385 -27.89 -7.97 -2.54
N THR A 386 -28.57 -9.10 -2.68
CA THR A 386 -28.90 -10.01 -1.58
C THR A 386 -28.24 -11.36 -1.86
N ILE A 387 -27.28 -11.74 -1.01
CA ILE A 387 -26.33 -12.80 -1.29
C ILE A 387 -26.48 -13.94 -0.28
N ASP A 388 -26.61 -15.16 -0.79
CA ASP A 388 -26.46 -16.38 -0.02
C ASP A 388 -25.07 -16.98 -0.25
N ILE A 389 -24.40 -17.36 0.84
CA ILE A 389 -23.07 -17.99 0.77
C ILE A 389 -23.22 -19.50 0.73
N LYS A 390 -22.53 -20.11 -0.24
CA LYS A 390 -22.42 -21.57 -0.38
C LYS A 390 -20.97 -21.98 -0.20
N ASN A 391 -20.77 -23.15 0.41
CA ASN A 391 -19.46 -23.77 0.49
C ASN A 391 -19.32 -24.82 -0.62
N ASN A 392 -18.18 -24.84 -1.31
CA ASN A 392 -17.90 -25.80 -2.39
C ASN A 392 -17.67 -27.23 -1.85
N THR A 393 -17.41 -27.41 -0.56
CA THR A 393 -17.29 -28.75 0.04
C THR A 393 -18.66 -29.43 0.09
N MET A 394 -19.00 -30.13 -1.00
CA MET A 394 -20.10 -31.08 -1.03
C MET A 394 -19.84 -32.16 0.04
N ASN A 395 -20.73 -32.23 1.04
CA ASN A 395 -20.95 -33.33 2.02
C ASN A 395 -20.78 -33.02 3.52
N MET A 396 -20.84 -31.76 3.97
CA MET A 396 -21.21 -31.49 5.37
C MET A 396 -22.13 -30.28 5.41
N GLY A 397 -23.35 -30.48 5.91
CA GLY A 397 -24.30 -29.39 6.09
C GLY A 397 -23.70 -28.31 7.00
N LEU A 398 -24.07 -27.04 6.79
CA LEU A 398 -23.74 -25.97 7.71
C LEU A 398 -24.03 -26.45 9.15
N PRO A 399 -23.08 -26.31 10.10
CA PRO A 399 -23.27 -26.83 11.44
C PRO A 399 -24.59 -26.33 12.02
N ASN A 400 -25.42 -27.26 12.51
CA ASN A 400 -26.77 -27.04 13.06
C ASN A 400 -26.77 -26.22 14.38
N LYS A 401 -25.71 -25.45 14.65
CA LYS A 401 -25.62 -24.53 15.79
C LYS A 401 -26.11 -23.15 15.36
N PRO A 402 -26.88 -22.44 16.21
CA PRO A 402 -27.08 -21.01 16.02
C PRO A 402 -25.71 -20.33 16.08
N SER A 403 -25.21 -19.97 14.90
CA SER A 403 -23.96 -19.25 14.70
C SER A 403 -24.30 -17.83 14.29
N GLN A 404 -23.58 -16.86 14.86
CA GLN A 404 -23.69 -15.46 14.45
C GLN A 404 -22.47 -15.10 13.62
N ARG A 405 -22.72 -14.43 12.50
CA ARG A 405 -21.68 -13.76 11.73
C ARG A 405 -21.62 -12.29 12.09
N GLU A 406 -20.44 -11.71 11.92
CA GLU A 406 -20.20 -10.29 12.10
C GLU A 406 -20.25 -9.59 10.75
N GLU A 407 -20.93 -8.45 10.67
CA GLU A 407 -20.96 -7.63 9.45
C GLU A 407 -20.52 -6.19 9.74
N TYR A 408 -19.73 -5.64 8.80
CA TYR A 408 -19.20 -4.29 8.82
C TYR A 408 -19.54 -3.59 7.51
N HIS A 409 -20.60 -2.79 7.53
CA HIS A 409 -21.13 -2.08 6.37
C HIS A 409 -20.56 -0.66 6.31
N LEU A 410 -19.60 -0.44 5.43
CA LEU A 410 -19.10 0.90 5.11
C LEU A 410 -19.95 1.53 4.02
N THR A 411 -20.53 2.69 4.33
CA THR A 411 -21.36 3.47 3.39
C THR A 411 -20.97 4.94 3.40
N PRO A 412 -21.08 5.64 2.25
CA PRO A 412 -20.81 7.07 2.21
C PRO A 412 -21.87 7.84 3.01
N ASN A 413 -21.43 8.87 3.74
CA ASN A 413 -22.37 9.75 4.42
C ASN A 413 -23.34 10.41 3.42
N ASN A 414 -24.63 10.46 3.76
CA ASN A 414 -25.72 10.94 2.89
C ASN A 414 -25.83 10.22 1.52
N GLY A 415 -25.20 9.05 1.34
CA GLY A 415 -25.20 8.35 0.04
C GLY A 415 -24.31 9.00 -1.03
N LEU A 416 -23.47 9.96 -0.66
CA LEU A 416 -22.62 10.72 -1.59
C LEU A 416 -21.24 10.07 -1.70
N VAL A 417 -20.94 9.40 -2.82
CA VAL A 417 -19.66 8.69 -3.03
C VAL A 417 -18.42 9.59 -2.88
N ARG A 418 -18.56 10.90 -3.16
CA ARG A 418 -17.46 11.89 -2.99
C ARG A 418 -17.32 12.42 -1.56
N SER A 419 -18.10 11.91 -0.60
CA SER A 419 -18.01 12.29 0.80
C SER A 419 -16.66 11.88 1.39
N SER A 420 -16.00 12.79 2.10
CA SER A 420 -14.84 12.48 2.94
C SER A 420 -15.22 11.79 4.27
N MET A 421 -16.51 11.64 4.52
CA MET A 421 -17.08 11.00 5.71
C MET A 421 -17.69 9.64 5.35
N VAL A 422 -17.38 8.63 6.14
CA VAL A 422 -17.88 7.25 6.01
C VAL A 422 -18.63 6.83 7.27
N LEU A 423 -19.68 6.03 7.07
CA LEU A 423 -20.47 5.42 8.13
C LEU A 423 -20.07 3.94 8.24
N LEU A 424 -19.97 3.42 9.46
CA LEU A 424 -19.92 1.98 9.74
C LEU A 424 -21.25 1.57 10.38
N ASN A 425 -21.97 0.65 9.74
CA ASN A 425 -23.25 0.14 10.24
C ASN A 425 -24.25 1.28 10.56
N GLY A 426 -24.21 2.35 9.76
CA GLY A 426 -25.05 3.55 9.94
C GLY A 426 -24.49 4.61 10.91
N ASN A 427 -23.38 4.35 11.59
CA ASN A 427 -22.77 5.29 12.54
C ASN A 427 -21.58 6.02 11.92
N LEU A 428 -21.49 7.34 12.10
CA LEU A 428 -20.41 8.14 11.55
C LEU A 428 -19.06 7.79 12.19
N LEU A 429 -18.07 7.42 11.37
CA LEU A 429 -16.70 7.24 11.82
C LEU A 429 -16.00 8.60 11.87
N LYS A 430 -15.74 9.09 13.07
CA LYS A 430 -15.06 10.36 13.31
C LYS A 430 -14.07 10.21 14.47
N THR A 431 -12.89 10.79 14.30
CA THR A 431 -11.91 10.87 15.38
C THR A 431 -12.28 11.92 16.42
N THR A 432 -11.86 11.70 17.66
CA THR A 432 -11.94 12.73 18.71
C THR A 432 -10.94 13.86 18.43
N GLU A 433 -11.06 14.97 19.15
CA GLU A 433 -10.08 16.08 19.08
C GLU A 433 -8.68 15.63 19.53
N ASP A 434 -8.60 14.65 20.44
CA ASP A 434 -7.35 14.02 20.90
C ASP A 434 -6.78 12.98 19.91
N GLY A 435 -7.43 12.80 18.76
CA GLY A 435 -7.02 11.87 17.72
C GLY A 435 -7.35 10.40 17.99
N ASP A 436 -8.24 10.10 18.95
CA ASP A 436 -8.72 8.72 19.16
C ASP A 436 -9.59 8.28 17.99
N LEU A 437 -9.35 7.04 17.56
CA LEU A 437 -10.14 6.40 16.51
C LEU A 437 -11.46 5.89 17.09
N PRO A 438 -12.56 5.96 16.31
CA PRO A 438 -13.82 5.34 16.71
C PRO A 438 -13.69 3.82 16.79
N ASP A 439 -14.48 3.20 17.66
CA ASP A 439 -14.59 1.75 17.70
C ASP A 439 -15.23 1.23 16.41
N LEU A 440 -14.59 0.23 15.80
CA LEU A 440 -15.12 -0.44 14.62
C LEU A 440 -15.93 -1.65 15.07
N THR A 441 -17.17 -1.41 15.49
CA THR A 441 -18.05 -2.45 16.03
C THR A 441 -18.88 -3.15 14.94
N PRO A 442 -18.94 -4.49 14.94
CA PRO A 442 -19.80 -5.22 14.01
C PRO A 442 -21.27 -5.12 14.40
N ILE A 443 -22.14 -5.42 13.45
CA ILE A 443 -23.49 -5.92 13.75
C ILE A 443 -23.49 -7.45 13.62
N TYR A 444 -24.30 -8.11 14.44
CA TYR A 444 -24.43 -9.56 14.39
C TYR A 444 -25.65 -9.98 13.59
N ARG A 445 -25.48 -10.95 12.69
CA ARG A 445 -26.56 -11.55 11.90
C ARG A 445 -26.51 -13.07 12.05
N ASP A 446 -27.64 -13.73 11.86
CA ASP A 446 -27.70 -15.19 11.79
C ASP A 446 -26.87 -15.65 10.59
N SER A 447 -25.90 -16.55 10.79
CA SER A 447 -25.04 -17.07 9.72
C SER A 447 -25.80 -17.63 8.51
N ASN A 448 -27.03 -18.12 8.68
CA ASN A 448 -27.86 -18.67 7.61
C ASN A 448 -28.71 -17.63 6.88
N SER A 449 -28.77 -16.39 7.37
CA SER A 449 -29.54 -15.32 6.71
C SER A 449 -28.82 -14.81 5.46
N SER A 450 -29.54 -14.26 4.49
CA SER A 450 -28.89 -13.62 3.34
C SER A 450 -28.13 -12.35 3.78
N ILE A 451 -27.07 -12.01 3.05
CA ILE A 451 -26.28 -10.79 3.24
C ILE A 451 -26.79 -9.71 2.29
N THR A 452 -27.15 -8.55 2.82
CA THR A 452 -27.54 -7.39 2.00
C THR A 452 -26.32 -6.50 1.74
N VAL A 453 -26.04 -6.18 0.48
CA VAL A 453 -24.95 -5.29 0.06
C VAL A 453 -25.55 -4.08 -0.65
N ALA A 454 -25.67 -2.97 0.08
CA ALA A 454 -26.27 -1.73 -0.42
C ALA A 454 -25.50 -1.15 -1.61
N THR A 455 -26.17 -0.30 -2.41
CA THR A 455 -25.53 0.45 -3.51
C THR A 455 -24.34 1.27 -3.01
N TRP A 456 -23.24 1.34 -3.77
CA TRP A 456 -22.02 2.07 -3.42
C TRP A 456 -21.54 1.82 -1.99
N SER A 457 -21.38 0.54 -1.63
CA SER A 457 -20.96 0.14 -0.29
C SER A 457 -19.87 -0.92 -0.32
N ILE A 458 -19.18 -1.01 0.81
CA ILE A 458 -18.21 -2.07 1.09
C ILE A 458 -18.72 -2.82 2.33
N VAL A 459 -18.72 -4.15 2.28
CA VAL A 459 -19.17 -4.98 3.40
C VAL A 459 -18.11 -6.02 3.71
N PHE A 460 -17.60 -6.02 4.95
CA PHE A 460 -16.84 -7.15 5.47
C PHE A 460 -17.77 -8.07 6.26
N VAL A 461 -17.63 -9.37 6.04
CA VAL A 461 -18.44 -10.39 6.71
C VAL A 461 -17.52 -11.45 7.30
N VAL A 462 -17.49 -11.59 8.61
CA VAL A 462 -16.74 -12.66 9.28
C VAL A 462 -17.68 -13.80 9.63
N ILE A 463 -17.36 -15.00 9.17
CA ILE A 463 -18.13 -16.22 9.39
C ILE A 463 -17.26 -17.19 10.21
N PRO A 464 -17.34 -17.15 11.55
CA PRO A 464 -16.42 -17.89 12.44
C PRO A 464 -16.50 -19.41 12.26
N ASP A 465 -17.70 -19.93 12.03
CA ASP A 465 -17.98 -21.37 11.92
C ASP A 465 -18.00 -21.87 10.47
N PHE A 466 -17.40 -21.12 9.52
CA PHE A 466 -17.30 -21.56 8.13
C PHE A 466 -16.35 -22.75 8.03
N GLU A 467 -16.81 -23.86 7.46
CA GLU A 467 -15.99 -25.05 7.24
C GLU A 467 -14.98 -24.85 6.10
N ALA A 468 -13.81 -24.29 6.45
CA ALA A 468 -12.68 -24.15 5.53
C ALA A 468 -11.44 -24.87 6.12
N PRO A 469 -11.14 -26.12 5.70
CA PRO A 469 -9.93 -26.82 6.10
C PRO A 469 -8.65 -26.02 5.87
N ALA A 470 -8.61 -25.18 4.84
CA ALA A 470 -7.50 -24.28 4.54
C ALA A 470 -7.24 -23.23 5.63
N CYS A 471 -8.22 -22.94 6.49
CA CYS A 471 -8.19 -21.86 7.48
C CYS A 471 -8.13 -22.37 8.93
N LYS A 472 -7.70 -23.62 9.12
CA LYS A 472 -7.48 -24.22 10.43
C LYS A 472 -6.03 -24.10 10.88
#